data_AF-A0A7V8AK77-F1
#
_entry.id   AF-A0A7V8AK77-F1
#
_cell.length_a   1.000
_cell.length_b   1.000
_cell.length_c   1.000
_cell.angle_alpha   90.00
_cell.angle_beta   90.00
_cell.angle_gamma   90.00
#
_symmetry.space_group_name_H-M   'P 1'
#
loop_
_entity.id
_entity.type
_entity.pdbx_description
1 polymer ?
#
loop_
_entity_poly.entity_id
_entity_poly.type
_entity_poly.pdbx_seq_one_letter_code
_entity_poly.pdbx_strand_id
1 'polypeptide(L)'
;MTTTDESTLDIEIRKAALRNKLKERHGMNESSLRHNDESTIAELRERQPAFRGLEAGHRACQGCGEALGARLVVEAAGPDVILTNATGCLEIFTSPWPQSAWRVPWIHSLFENSAAIAAGIEAAMKYQGKSTKVIAQGGDGGTFDIGFQALSGMLERMHNVLYVCYDNEAYMNTGIQRSGSTPHAAATTTSPAGPERMGKRHLKKDLLTIIASHHIPYAASASVAYPRDLRRKVRRAMEVEGPTFLQVHCPCPLGWGHDSHVTIEVARLAVQTGLFPLVEFERGEVASVMPLRNPKPVTEYLKLQNRFRHLFSTDPRAREEREHLQALADHNIEKFSLRGEGMDPLDSEGADTVRRGGLVA
;
A
#
# COMPACT_ATOMS: atom_id res chain seq x y z
N MET A 1 -12.12 -46.51 34.96
CA MET A 1 -12.65 -45.73 33.81
C MET A 1 -11.51 -44.89 33.28
N THR A 2 -10.87 -45.35 32.21
CA THR A 2 -9.81 -44.63 31.47
C THR A 2 -10.12 -44.81 29.99
N THR A 3 -10.76 -43.82 29.40
CA THR A 3 -11.04 -43.72 27.96
C THR A 3 -9.91 -42.94 27.31
N THR A 4 -8.92 -43.63 26.76
CA THR A 4 -7.87 -43.04 25.91
C THR A 4 -8.28 -43.18 24.45
N ASP A 5 -8.82 -42.07 23.94
CA ASP A 5 -8.53 -41.45 22.64
C ASP A 5 -8.35 -42.36 21.40
N GLU A 6 -9.47 -42.82 20.84
CA GLU A 6 -9.53 -43.44 19.50
C GLU A 6 -9.33 -42.40 18.36
N SER A 7 -9.30 -41.10 18.65
CA SER A 7 -9.29 -40.04 17.62
C SER A 7 -7.90 -39.74 17.07
N THR A 8 -6.86 -39.89 17.90
CA THR A 8 -5.46 -39.68 17.50
C THR A 8 -4.93 -40.81 16.61
N LEU A 9 -5.38 -42.05 16.84
CA LEU A 9 -5.00 -43.20 16.03
C LEU A 9 -5.55 -43.10 14.59
N ASP A 10 -6.79 -42.64 14.42
CA ASP A 10 -7.41 -42.47 13.10
C ASP A 10 -6.74 -41.33 12.29
N ILE A 11 -6.23 -40.29 12.97
CA ILE A 11 -5.46 -39.21 12.34
C ILE A 11 -4.09 -39.71 11.86
N GLU A 12 -3.40 -40.54 12.65
CA GLU A 12 -2.11 -41.10 12.23
C GLU A 12 -2.25 -42.07 11.06
N ILE A 13 -3.29 -42.91 11.06
CA ILE A 13 -3.59 -43.83 9.96
C ILE A 13 -3.90 -43.06 8.67
N ARG A 14 -4.67 -41.97 8.74
CA ARG A 14 -4.96 -41.10 7.59
C ARG A 14 -3.72 -40.37 7.08
N LYS A 15 -2.83 -39.90 7.98
CA LYS A 15 -1.54 -39.30 7.60
C LYS A 15 -0.61 -40.32 6.94
N ALA A 16 -0.58 -41.57 7.41
CA ALA A 16 0.20 -42.63 6.81
C ALA A 16 -0.33 -43.01 5.41
N ALA A 17 -1.65 -43.10 5.24
CA ALA A 17 -2.28 -43.35 3.95
C ALA A 17 -2.02 -42.21 2.94
N LEU A 18 -2.03 -40.95 3.39
CA LEU A 18 -1.71 -39.80 2.55
C LEU A 18 -0.23 -39.77 2.16
N ARG A 19 0.69 -40.11 3.07
CA ARG A 19 2.12 -40.25 2.79
C ARG A 19 2.39 -41.36 1.77
N ASN A 20 1.72 -42.49 1.86
CA ASN A 20 1.87 -43.58 0.89
C ASN A 20 1.31 -43.20 -0.49
N LYS A 21 0.16 -42.50 -0.55
CA LYS A 21 -0.39 -41.95 -1.81
C LYS A 21 0.52 -40.89 -2.46
N LEU A 22 1.32 -40.17 -1.68
CA LEU A 22 2.31 -39.21 -2.19
C LEU A 22 3.60 -39.90 -2.64
N LYS A 23 4.03 -40.95 -1.94
CA LYS A 23 5.19 -41.80 -2.34
C LYS A 23 4.95 -42.51 -3.68
N GLU A 24 3.75 -43.05 -3.90
CA GLU A 24 3.38 -43.72 -5.16
C GLU A 24 3.26 -42.76 -6.35
N ARG A 25 2.86 -41.50 -6.12
CA ARG A 25 2.63 -40.52 -7.19
C ARG A 25 3.90 -39.79 -7.65
N HIS A 26 4.96 -39.80 -6.84
CA HIS A 26 6.16 -39.00 -7.12
C HIS A 26 7.50 -39.75 -7.05
N GLY A 27 7.56 -41.07 -6.82
CA GLY A 27 8.78 -41.85 -7.09
C GLY A 27 10.07 -41.31 -6.46
N MET A 28 10.01 -40.77 -5.23
CA MET A 28 11.17 -40.15 -4.56
C MET A 28 11.57 -40.96 -3.32
N ASN A 29 12.81 -41.45 -3.32
CA ASN A 29 13.45 -42.15 -2.21
C ASN A 29 13.74 -41.21 -1.03
N GLU A 30 13.61 -41.74 0.19
CA GLU A 30 13.83 -41.06 1.49
C GLU A 30 15.28 -40.55 1.71
N SER A 31 16.21 -40.81 0.79
CA SER A 31 17.56 -40.21 0.79
C SER A 31 17.59 -38.74 0.37
N SER A 32 16.46 -38.16 -0.05
CA SER A 32 16.35 -36.76 -0.50
C SER A 32 16.03 -35.74 0.62
N LEU A 33 15.77 -36.19 1.85
CA LEU A 33 15.37 -35.33 2.98
C LEU A 33 16.52 -34.89 3.90
N ARG A 34 17.77 -35.04 3.45
CA ARG A 34 18.92 -34.36 4.06
C ARG A 34 19.64 -33.60 2.95
N HIS A 35 19.21 -32.36 2.71
CA HIS A 35 20.05 -31.39 2.02
C HIS A 35 20.45 -30.35 3.04
N ASN A 36 21.69 -30.45 3.50
CA ASN A 36 22.45 -29.26 3.86
C ASN A 36 22.60 -28.47 2.56
N ASP A 37 21.60 -27.65 2.24
CA ASP A 37 21.67 -26.78 1.07
C ASP A 37 22.63 -25.64 1.42
N GLU A 38 23.90 -25.79 1.01
CA GLU A 38 24.94 -24.76 1.06
C GLU A 38 24.72 -23.66 0.02
N SER A 39 23.51 -23.53 -0.52
CA SER A 39 23.18 -22.49 -1.49
C SER A 39 23.32 -21.11 -0.86
N THR A 40 24.14 -20.28 -1.49
CA THR A 40 24.28 -18.88 -1.09
C THR A 40 22.97 -18.15 -1.35
N ILE A 41 22.67 -17.08 -0.59
CA ILE A 41 21.50 -16.22 -0.85
C ILE A 41 21.48 -15.72 -2.30
N ALA A 42 22.65 -15.57 -2.94
CA ALA A 42 22.77 -15.21 -4.34
C ALA A 42 22.21 -16.31 -5.26
N GLU A 43 22.61 -17.57 -5.06
CA GLU A 43 22.13 -18.71 -5.85
C GLU A 43 20.62 -18.97 -5.65
N LEU A 44 20.11 -18.79 -4.43
CA LEU A 44 18.66 -18.88 -4.16
C LEU A 44 17.87 -17.79 -4.88
N ARG A 45 18.41 -16.56 -4.95
CA ARG A 45 17.79 -15.44 -5.70
C ARG A 45 17.83 -15.63 -7.21
N GLU A 46 18.84 -16.33 -7.71
CA GLU A 46 19.01 -16.60 -9.13
C GLU A 46 18.08 -17.73 -9.62
N ARG A 47 17.84 -18.73 -8.76
CA ARG A 47 16.98 -19.89 -9.06
C ARG A 47 15.48 -19.63 -8.95
N GLN A 48 15.06 -18.59 -8.24
CA GLN A 48 13.66 -18.17 -8.17
C GLN A 48 13.53 -16.70 -8.53
N PRO A 49 13.48 -16.34 -9.83
CA PRO A 49 13.09 -14.99 -10.19
C PRO A 49 11.63 -14.80 -9.75
N ALA A 50 11.44 -14.12 -8.61
CA ALA A 50 10.13 -13.69 -8.18
C ALA A 50 9.44 -12.97 -9.35
N PHE A 51 8.14 -13.23 -9.53
CA PHE A 51 7.35 -12.55 -10.54
C PHE A 51 7.56 -11.04 -10.44
N ARG A 52 7.91 -10.39 -11.55
CA ARG A 52 8.05 -8.93 -11.63
C ARG A 52 6.98 -8.40 -12.54
N GLY A 53 5.95 -7.79 -11.98
CA GLY A 53 4.90 -7.14 -12.77
C GLY A 53 5.30 -5.76 -13.29
N LEU A 54 6.14 -5.05 -12.53
CA LEU A 54 6.75 -3.78 -12.92
C LEU A 54 8.27 -3.95 -13.01
N GLU A 55 8.84 -3.74 -14.19
CA GLU A 55 10.26 -3.95 -14.49
C GLU A 55 11.09 -2.68 -14.28
N ALA A 56 12.41 -2.85 -14.11
CA ALA A 56 13.35 -1.74 -14.20
C ALA A 56 13.32 -1.06 -15.59
N GLY A 57 13.85 0.18 -15.67
CA GLY A 57 13.89 0.96 -16.91
C GLY A 57 12.77 1.99 -17.07
N HIS A 58 11.97 2.23 -16.02
CA HIS A 58 10.97 3.29 -15.95
C HIS A 58 11.58 4.65 -15.53
N ARG A 59 10.88 5.76 -15.80
CA ARG A 59 11.40 7.14 -15.61
C ARG A 59 11.04 7.79 -14.27
N ALA A 60 10.75 6.99 -13.25
CA ALA A 60 10.39 7.49 -11.93
C ALA A 60 11.55 8.29 -11.31
N CYS A 61 11.22 9.27 -10.45
CA CYS A 61 12.22 10.00 -9.67
C CYS A 61 13.06 9.04 -8.80
N GLN A 62 14.29 9.45 -8.49
CA GLN A 62 15.11 8.72 -7.50
C GLN A 62 14.38 8.69 -6.15
N GLY A 63 14.27 7.51 -5.56
CA GLY A 63 13.54 7.32 -4.30
C GLY A 63 12.01 7.43 -4.41
N CYS A 64 11.42 7.30 -5.61
CA CYS A 64 9.98 7.39 -5.80
C CYS A 64 9.21 6.34 -4.97
N GLY A 65 8.43 6.80 -3.99
CA GLY A 65 7.58 5.93 -3.17
C GLY A 65 6.48 5.24 -3.99
N GLU A 66 5.88 5.93 -4.97
CA GLU A 66 4.82 5.38 -5.82
C GLU A 66 5.32 4.22 -6.70
N ALA A 67 6.54 4.32 -7.25
CA ALA A 67 7.14 3.23 -8.01
C ALA A 67 7.38 1.99 -7.14
N LEU A 68 7.87 2.19 -5.90
CA LEU A 68 8.02 1.11 -4.93
C LEU A 68 6.68 0.48 -4.53
N GLY A 69 5.67 1.32 -4.24
CA GLY A 69 4.32 0.87 -3.93
C GLY A 69 3.72 0.01 -5.04
N ALA A 70 3.76 0.50 -6.28
CA ALA A 70 3.24 -0.21 -7.44
C ALA A 70 3.96 -1.54 -7.68
N ARG A 71 5.29 -1.55 -7.55
CA ARG A 71 6.07 -2.79 -7.61
C ARG A 71 5.61 -3.80 -6.55
N LEU A 72 5.53 -3.38 -5.29
CA LEU A 72 5.16 -4.27 -4.19
C LEU A 72 3.73 -4.84 -4.35
N VAL A 73 2.81 -4.02 -4.85
CA VAL A 73 1.43 -4.40 -5.14
C VAL A 73 1.39 -5.45 -6.25
N VAL A 74 1.96 -5.17 -7.41
CA VAL A 74 1.82 -6.11 -8.54
C VAL A 74 2.62 -7.39 -8.30
N GLU A 75 3.80 -7.33 -7.69
CA GLU A 75 4.55 -8.54 -7.27
C GLU A 75 3.72 -9.43 -6.31
N ALA A 76 2.97 -8.83 -5.38
CA ALA A 76 2.14 -9.57 -4.43
C ALA A 76 0.83 -10.09 -5.04
N ALA A 77 0.28 -9.39 -6.02
CA ALA A 77 -0.93 -9.81 -6.73
C ALA A 77 -0.70 -11.02 -7.64
N GLY A 78 0.52 -11.17 -8.17
CA GLY A 78 0.88 -12.29 -9.03
C GLY A 78 0.58 -12.04 -10.51
N PRO A 79 0.85 -13.03 -11.38
CA PRO A 79 0.86 -12.85 -12.83
C PRO A 79 -0.51 -12.84 -13.52
N ASP A 80 -1.56 -13.42 -12.90
CA ASP A 80 -2.90 -13.51 -13.50
C ASP A 80 -3.75 -12.27 -13.17
N VAL A 81 -3.28 -11.12 -13.65
CA VAL A 81 -3.95 -9.83 -13.44
C VAL A 81 -3.96 -8.98 -14.71
N ILE A 82 -4.99 -8.14 -14.83
CA ILE A 82 -5.05 -7.06 -15.82
C ILE A 82 -5.07 -5.74 -15.08
N LEU A 83 -4.22 -4.80 -15.49
CA LEU A 83 -4.08 -3.50 -14.85
C LEU A 83 -4.81 -2.40 -15.64
N THR A 84 -5.57 -1.57 -14.95
CA THR A 84 -6.06 -0.29 -15.50
C THR A 84 -5.43 0.86 -14.74
N ASN A 85 -4.96 1.89 -15.44
CA ASN A 85 -4.25 3.00 -14.83
C ASN A 85 -4.94 4.33 -15.13
N ALA A 86 -5.24 5.09 -14.09
CA ALA A 86 -5.59 6.49 -14.23
C ALA A 86 -4.36 7.28 -14.71
N THR A 87 -4.59 8.35 -15.48
CA THR A 87 -3.54 9.32 -15.83
C THR A 87 -2.88 9.87 -14.56
N GLY A 88 -1.55 9.91 -14.52
CA GLY A 88 -0.80 10.35 -13.35
C GLY A 88 0.66 9.95 -13.41
N CYS A 89 1.42 10.16 -12.33
CA CYS A 89 2.84 9.83 -12.29
C CYS A 89 3.11 8.38 -12.71
N LEU A 90 2.41 7.42 -12.10
CA LEU A 90 2.60 6.01 -12.41
C LEU A 90 2.41 5.70 -13.90
N GLU A 91 1.40 6.26 -14.57
CA GLU A 91 1.23 6.09 -16.01
C GLU A 91 2.42 6.70 -16.75
N ILE A 92 2.68 8.01 -16.57
CA ILE A 92 3.71 8.75 -17.31
C ILE A 92 5.10 8.10 -17.21
N PHE A 93 5.51 7.66 -16.02
CA PHE A 93 6.86 7.13 -15.87
C PHE A 93 7.00 5.66 -16.29
N THR A 94 5.90 4.91 -16.41
CA THR A 94 5.93 3.48 -16.76
C THR A 94 5.63 3.19 -18.23
N SER A 95 4.94 4.08 -18.93
CA SER A 95 4.54 3.88 -20.34
C SER A 95 4.99 4.97 -21.32
N PRO A 96 6.24 5.51 -21.26
CA PRO A 96 6.69 6.47 -22.25
C PRO A 96 6.82 5.80 -23.62
N TRP A 97 6.04 6.21 -24.60
CA TRP A 97 6.09 5.64 -25.95
C TRP A 97 7.52 5.63 -26.54
N PRO A 98 7.98 4.53 -27.16
CA PRO A 98 7.29 3.26 -27.43
C PRO A 98 7.52 2.17 -26.35
N GLN A 99 7.94 2.55 -25.15
CA GLN A 99 8.37 1.65 -24.07
C GLN A 99 7.25 1.42 -23.04
N SER A 100 7.26 0.25 -22.41
CA SER A 100 6.43 -0.05 -21.24
C SER A 100 7.25 -0.83 -20.21
N ALA A 101 7.10 -0.47 -18.93
CA ALA A 101 7.68 -1.20 -17.80
C ALA A 101 6.78 -2.32 -17.28
N TRP A 102 5.55 -2.46 -17.79
CA TRP A 102 4.60 -3.47 -17.34
C TRP A 102 4.84 -4.81 -18.03
N ARG A 103 4.91 -5.88 -17.24
CA ARG A 103 5.06 -7.27 -17.71
C ARG A 103 3.75 -8.07 -17.66
N VAL A 104 2.63 -7.37 -17.48
CA VAL A 104 1.26 -7.89 -17.49
C VAL A 104 0.40 -7.04 -18.42
N PRO A 105 -0.76 -7.54 -18.88
CA PRO A 105 -1.71 -6.73 -19.62
C PRO A 105 -2.05 -5.46 -18.83
N TRP A 106 -1.84 -4.32 -19.47
CA TRP A 106 -2.02 -3.00 -18.88
C TRP A 106 -2.73 -2.11 -19.89
N ILE A 107 -3.68 -1.30 -19.41
CA ILE A 107 -4.41 -0.33 -20.22
C ILE A 107 -4.54 1.00 -19.49
N HIS A 108 -4.45 2.06 -20.27
CA HIS A 108 -4.77 3.42 -19.87
C HIS A 108 -5.94 3.93 -20.72
N SER A 109 -6.78 4.76 -20.12
CA SER A 109 -7.85 5.47 -20.80
C SER A 109 -7.80 6.97 -20.47
N LEU A 110 -8.42 7.39 -19.37
CA LEU A 110 -8.44 8.78 -18.92
C LEU A 110 -8.17 8.86 -17.41
N PHE A 111 -8.12 10.08 -16.91
CA PHE A 111 -7.76 10.33 -15.51
C PHE A 111 -8.88 9.88 -14.55
N GLU A 112 -10.12 10.11 -14.96
CA GLU A 112 -11.31 10.00 -14.13
C GLU A 112 -11.97 8.62 -14.14
N ASN A 113 -11.58 7.72 -15.05
CA ASN A 113 -12.41 6.54 -15.38
C ASN A 113 -11.75 5.18 -15.15
N SER A 114 -10.54 5.10 -14.58
CA SER A 114 -9.83 3.82 -14.39
C SER A 114 -10.68 2.73 -13.71
N ALA A 115 -11.45 3.08 -12.67
CA ALA A 115 -12.38 2.16 -12.01
C ALA A 115 -13.51 1.66 -12.93
N ALA A 116 -14.05 2.53 -13.80
CA ALA A 116 -15.09 2.15 -14.75
C ALA A 116 -14.55 1.26 -15.87
N ILE A 117 -13.33 1.50 -16.34
CA ILE A 117 -12.63 0.62 -17.29
C ILE A 117 -12.41 -0.75 -16.66
N ALA A 118 -11.94 -0.81 -15.41
CA ALA A 118 -11.74 -2.07 -14.70
C ALA A 118 -13.02 -2.87 -14.53
N ALA A 119 -14.14 -2.22 -14.18
CA ALA A 119 -15.46 -2.83 -14.12
C ALA A 119 -15.88 -3.45 -15.46
N GLY A 120 -15.63 -2.77 -16.58
CA GLY A 120 -15.92 -3.29 -17.92
C GLY A 120 -15.07 -4.51 -18.29
N ILE A 121 -13.77 -4.47 -17.95
CA ILE A 121 -12.86 -5.60 -18.17
C ILE A 121 -13.26 -6.80 -17.31
N GLU A 122 -13.57 -6.58 -16.03
CA GLU A 122 -14.01 -7.63 -15.12
C GLU A 122 -15.29 -8.31 -15.63
N ALA A 123 -16.28 -7.53 -16.06
CA ALA A 123 -17.51 -8.06 -16.65
C ALA A 123 -17.23 -8.89 -17.92
N ALA A 124 -16.29 -8.44 -18.77
CA ALA A 124 -15.89 -9.17 -19.97
C ALA A 124 -15.16 -10.49 -19.64
N MET A 125 -14.25 -10.49 -18.66
CA MET A 125 -13.55 -11.70 -18.21
C MET A 125 -14.54 -12.72 -17.62
N LYS A 126 -15.49 -12.24 -16.81
CA LYS A 126 -16.57 -13.04 -16.25
C LYS A 126 -17.44 -13.66 -17.34
N TYR A 127 -17.84 -12.89 -18.36
CA TYR A 127 -18.59 -13.41 -19.51
C TYR A 127 -17.81 -14.50 -20.27
N GLN A 128 -16.48 -14.38 -20.35
CA GLN A 128 -15.61 -15.39 -20.97
C GLN A 128 -15.33 -16.60 -20.06
N GLY A 129 -15.87 -16.65 -18.83
CA GLY A 129 -15.61 -17.71 -17.88
C GLY A 129 -14.19 -17.71 -17.32
N LYS A 130 -13.49 -16.56 -17.33
CA LYS A 130 -12.13 -16.40 -16.79
C LYS A 130 -12.17 -15.81 -15.39
N SER A 131 -11.30 -16.30 -14.52
CA SER A 131 -11.13 -15.84 -13.13
C SER A 131 -10.09 -14.73 -12.96
N THR A 132 -9.45 -14.28 -14.05
CA THR A 132 -8.41 -13.25 -14.03
C THR A 132 -8.91 -12.01 -13.30
N LYS A 133 -8.17 -11.60 -12.26
CA LYS A 133 -8.49 -10.41 -11.47
C LYS A 133 -8.10 -9.14 -12.21
N VAL A 134 -8.88 -8.08 -12.01
CA VAL A 134 -8.56 -6.75 -12.53
C VAL A 134 -8.12 -5.87 -11.38
N ILE A 135 -7.02 -5.15 -11.58
CA ILE A 135 -6.51 -4.15 -10.63
C ILE A 135 -6.65 -2.78 -11.27
N ALA A 136 -7.54 -1.97 -10.74
CA ALA A 136 -7.58 -0.55 -11.03
C ALA A 136 -6.57 0.18 -10.16
N GLN A 137 -5.83 1.11 -10.73
CA GLN A 137 -4.86 1.91 -9.98
C GLN A 137 -4.86 3.37 -10.40
N GLY A 138 -4.51 4.24 -9.45
CA GLY A 138 -4.39 5.67 -9.65
C GLY A 138 -3.63 6.36 -8.53
N GLY A 139 -3.17 7.57 -8.80
CA GLY A 139 -2.73 8.49 -7.75
C GLY A 139 -3.93 9.03 -6.96
N ASP A 140 -3.64 9.83 -5.95
CA ASP A 140 -4.66 10.44 -5.11
C ASP A 140 -5.61 11.37 -5.88
N GLY A 141 -5.14 12.16 -6.86
CA GLY A 141 -6.02 12.99 -7.67
C GLY A 141 -7.09 12.19 -8.45
N GLY A 142 -6.71 11.03 -8.99
CA GLY A 142 -7.60 10.11 -9.71
C GLY A 142 -8.50 9.28 -8.80
N THR A 143 -8.30 9.36 -7.48
CA THR A 143 -9.03 8.58 -6.48
C THR A 143 -9.90 9.45 -5.58
N PHE A 144 -9.30 10.47 -4.95
CA PHE A 144 -9.94 11.36 -3.99
C PHE A 144 -10.83 12.39 -4.67
N ASP A 145 -10.50 12.78 -5.89
CA ASP A 145 -11.11 13.92 -6.57
C ASP A 145 -11.84 13.47 -7.85
N ILE A 146 -11.20 13.57 -9.02
CA ILE A 146 -11.89 13.47 -10.31
C ILE A 146 -12.44 12.07 -10.61
N GLY A 147 -11.73 11.02 -10.19
CA GLY A 147 -12.15 9.63 -10.40
C GLY A 147 -13.00 9.04 -9.27
N PHE A 148 -13.33 9.83 -8.23
CA PHE A 148 -14.11 9.35 -7.09
C PHE A 148 -15.49 8.82 -7.51
N GLN A 149 -16.16 9.46 -8.47
CA GLN A 149 -17.46 9.00 -8.96
C GLN A 149 -17.37 7.61 -9.60
N ALA A 150 -16.36 7.36 -10.44
CA ALA A 150 -16.17 6.07 -11.08
C ALA A 150 -15.79 4.98 -10.06
N LEU A 151 -14.94 5.31 -9.08
CA LEU A 151 -14.60 4.44 -7.97
C LEU A 151 -15.86 4.07 -7.18
N SER A 152 -16.59 5.06 -6.68
CA SER A 152 -17.85 4.88 -5.93
C SER A 152 -18.83 3.97 -6.68
N GLY A 153 -19.04 4.21 -7.98
CA GLY A 153 -19.93 3.38 -8.80
C GLY A 153 -19.43 1.94 -9.00
N MET A 154 -18.11 1.73 -9.13
CA MET A 154 -17.54 0.38 -9.21
C MET A 154 -17.78 -0.41 -7.92
N LEU A 155 -17.60 0.24 -6.76
CA LEU A 155 -17.83 -0.36 -5.44
C LEU A 155 -19.31 -0.67 -5.22
N GLU A 156 -20.20 0.27 -5.53
CA GLU A 156 -21.66 0.12 -5.43
C GLU A 156 -22.19 -1.08 -6.24
N ARG A 157 -21.68 -1.27 -7.46
CA ARG A 157 -22.04 -2.40 -8.32
C ARG A 157 -21.36 -3.73 -7.96
N MET A 158 -20.54 -3.74 -6.91
CA MET A 158 -19.88 -4.94 -6.39
C MET A 158 -19.00 -5.67 -7.42
N HIS A 159 -18.34 -4.92 -8.31
CA HIS A 159 -17.40 -5.51 -9.27
C HIS A 159 -16.21 -6.14 -8.54
N ASN A 160 -15.78 -7.33 -9.00
CA ASN A 160 -14.68 -8.09 -8.41
C ASN A 160 -13.30 -7.53 -8.76
N VAL A 161 -13.05 -6.28 -8.37
CA VAL A 161 -11.88 -5.47 -8.74
C VAL A 161 -11.16 -5.02 -7.47
N LEU A 162 -9.83 -5.12 -7.47
CA LEU A 162 -8.99 -4.42 -6.51
C LEU A 162 -8.70 -3.01 -7.04
N TYR A 163 -9.09 -1.97 -6.31
CA TYR A 163 -8.64 -0.60 -6.58
C TYR A 163 -7.50 -0.20 -5.64
N VAL A 164 -6.41 0.31 -6.20
CA VAL A 164 -5.23 0.76 -5.45
C VAL A 164 -5.00 2.26 -5.69
N CYS A 165 -5.07 3.03 -4.61
CA CYS A 165 -4.66 4.42 -4.58
C CYS A 165 -3.23 4.53 -4.07
N TYR A 166 -2.30 4.98 -4.91
CA TYR A 166 -0.96 5.39 -4.46
C TYR A 166 -1.02 6.85 -4.00
N ASP A 167 -1.24 7.02 -2.71
CA ASP A 167 -1.44 8.32 -2.08
C ASP A 167 -0.09 9.01 -1.84
N ASN A 168 0.27 9.86 -2.79
CA ASN A 168 1.44 10.74 -2.70
C ASN A 168 1.05 12.19 -2.32
N GLU A 169 -0.21 12.42 -1.93
CA GLU A 169 -0.69 13.64 -1.27
C GLU A 169 -0.73 14.94 -2.10
N ALA A 170 -0.60 14.88 -3.42
CA ALA A 170 -0.79 16.02 -4.32
C ALA A 170 -0.90 15.53 -5.77
N TYR A 171 -1.36 16.38 -6.69
CA TYR A 171 -1.17 16.12 -8.11
C TYR A 171 0.31 16.29 -8.49
N MET A 172 1.10 15.24 -8.30
CA MET A 172 2.56 15.32 -8.46
C MET A 172 2.98 15.57 -9.90
N ASN A 173 2.37 14.85 -10.84
CA ASN A 173 2.75 14.89 -12.26
C ASN A 173 2.61 16.29 -12.87
N THR A 174 1.58 17.03 -12.48
CA THR A 174 1.25 18.33 -13.06
C THR A 174 2.00 19.49 -12.42
N GLY A 175 2.88 19.22 -11.44
CA GLY A 175 3.62 20.26 -10.72
C GLY A 175 3.09 20.52 -9.31
N ILE A 176 2.81 19.44 -8.56
CA ILE A 176 2.57 19.47 -7.10
C ILE A 176 1.39 20.39 -6.76
N GLN A 177 0.22 20.18 -7.35
CA GLN A 177 -1.00 20.91 -7.02
C GLN A 177 -1.76 20.24 -5.87
N ARG A 178 -2.50 21.03 -5.08
CA ARG A 178 -3.36 20.55 -4.00
C ARG A 178 -4.43 19.56 -4.50
N SER A 179 -4.62 18.47 -3.76
CA SER A 179 -5.65 17.45 -3.97
C SER A 179 -6.52 17.22 -2.73
N GLY A 180 -7.55 16.38 -2.84
CA GLY A 180 -8.34 15.89 -1.71
C GLY A 180 -7.50 15.24 -0.61
N SER A 181 -6.39 14.61 -0.97
CA SER A 181 -5.51 13.89 -0.05
C SER A 181 -4.43 14.76 0.60
N THR A 182 -4.12 15.94 0.05
CA THR A 182 -3.12 16.86 0.60
C THR A 182 -3.41 17.16 2.08
N PRO A 183 -2.45 17.02 3.02
CA PRO A 183 -2.68 17.33 4.43
C PRO A 183 -3.05 18.78 4.70
N HIS A 184 -3.65 19.03 5.86
CA HIS A 184 -3.81 20.39 6.37
C HIS A 184 -2.45 21.07 6.48
N ALA A 185 -2.41 22.37 6.23
CA ALA A 185 -1.23 23.22 6.29
C ALA A 185 -0.05 22.85 5.35
N ALA A 186 -0.20 21.84 4.48
CA ALA A 186 0.79 21.53 3.46
C ALA A 186 0.82 22.61 2.37
N ALA A 187 2.02 23.04 1.99
CA ALA A 187 2.23 23.95 0.87
C ALA A 187 2.24 23.16 -0.46
N THR A 188 1.52 23.68 -1.45
CA THR A 188 1.52 23.18 -2.84
C THR A 188 1.51 24.37 -3.80
N THR A 189 1.64 24.15 -5.11
CA THR A 189 1.61 25.26 -6.09
C THR A 189 0.26 25.98 -6.15
N THR A 190 -0.85 25.30 -5.84
CA THR A 190 -2.20 25.88 -5.80
C THR A 190 -2.71 26.17 -4.38
N SER A 191 -1.95 25.79 -3.35
CA SER A 191 -2.18 26.16 -1.95
C SER A 191 -0.88 26.59 -1.27
N PRO A 192 -0.25 27.69 -1.72
CA PRO A 192 1.02 28.13 -1.16
C PRO A 192 0.84 28.64 0.28
N ALA A 193 1.88 28.48 1.08
CA ALA A 193 1.99 29.17 2.36
C ALA A 193 2.47 30.62 2.15
N GLY A 194 1.94 31.56 2.93
CA GLY A 194 2.27 32.98 2.84
C GLY A 194 1.47 33.83 3.82
N PRO A 195 1.46 35.16 3.64
CA PRO A 195 0.82 36.09 4.58
C PRO A 195 -0.66 35.77 4.85
N GLU A 196 -1.40 35.28 3.84
CA GLU A 196 -2.84 35.05 3.90
C GLU A 196 -3.27 33.65 4.38
N ARG A 197 -2.35 32.68 4.42
CA ARG A 197 -2.64 31.27 4.76
C ARG A 197 -1.36 30.46 5.03
N MET A 198 -1.45 29.46 5.89
CA MET A 198 -0.37 28.51 6.17
C MET A 198 -0.42 27.25 5.28
N GLY A 199 -0.74 27.40 4.00
CA GLY A 199 -0.89 26.28 3.05
C GLY A 199 -2.35 25.88 2.84
N LYS A 200 -2.63 24.58 2.73
CA LYS A 200 -3.99 24.06 2.56
C LYS A 200 -4.84 24.27 3.82
N ARG A 201 -5.98 24.94 3.68
CA ARG A 201 -6.94 25.21 4.78
C ARG A 201 -7.80 24.02 5.20
N HIS A 202 -8.04 23.07 4.30
CA HIS A 202 -8.98 21.96 4.54
C HIS A 202 -8.24 20.73 5.03
N LEU A 203 -8.88 19.93 5.88
CA LEU A 203 -8.39 18.62 6.29
C LEU A 203 -8.22 17.69 5.09
N LYS A 204 -7.35 16.69 5.22
CA LYS A 204 -7.29 15.56 4.30
C LYS A 204 -8.65 14.87 4.30
N LYS A 205 -9.21 14.61 3.12
CA LYS A 205 -10.47 13.86 3.01
C LYS A 205 -10.22 12.45 3.58
N ASP A 206 -11.05 12.01 4.52
CA ASP A 206 -10.99 10.66 5.11
C ASP A 206 -11.53 9.62 4.12
N LEU A 207 -10.77 9.39 3.04
CA LEU A 207 -11.18 8.55 1.93
C LEU A 207 -11.41 7.12 2.39
N LEU A 208 -10.54 6.56 3.24
CA LEU A 208 -10.68 5.17 3.66
C LEU A 208 -12.00 4.93 4.41
N THR A 209 -12.41 5.84 5.30
CA THR A 209 -13.70 5.72 6.00
C THR A 209 -14.89 5.94 5.05
N ILE A 210 -14.77 6.85 4.07
CA ILE A 210 -15.78 7.02 3.01
C ILE A 210 -15.94 5.72 2.21
N ILE A 211 -14.83 5.08 1.83
CA ILE A 211 -14.82 3.81 1.09
C ILE A 211 -15.39 2.68 1.96
N ALA A 212 -15.03 2.61 3.24
CA ALA A 212 -15.57 1.64 4.18
C ALA A 212 -17.11 1.77 4.31
N SER A 213 -17.65 2.98 4.19
CA SER A 213 -19.10 3.25 4.23
C SER A 213 -19.88 2.67 3.04
N HIS A 214 -19.20 2.19 1.99
CA HIS A 214 -19.84 1.37 0.95
C HIS A 214 -20.11 -0.08 1.41
N HIS A 215 -19.67 -0.47 2.62
CA HIS A 215 -19.79 -1.82 3.18
C HIS A 215 -19.20 -2.92 2.29
N ILE A 216 -18.16 -2.58 1.52
CA ILE A 216 -17.46 -3.52 0.66
C ILE A 216 -16.74 -4.61 1.47
N PRO A 217 -16.47 -5.78 0.87
CA PRO A 217 -15.84 -6.90 1.54
C PRO A 217 -14.53 -6.55 2.26
N TYR A 218 -13.67 -5.70 1.66
CA TYR A 218 -12.38 -5.38 2.24
C TYR A 218 -11.83 -4.03 1.76
N ALA A 219 -11.39 -3.19 2.69
CA ALA A 219 -10.65 -1.95 2.43
C ALA A 219 -9.51 -1.81 3.42
N ALA A 220 -8.34 -1.29 3.02
CA ALA A 220 -7.25 -1.06 3.96
C ALA A 220 -6.35 0.12 3.58
N SER A 221 -5.68 0.69 4.59
CA SER A 221 -4.50 1.54 4.38
C SER A 221 -3.22 0.74 4.55
N ALA A 222 -2.20 1.11 3.78
CA ALA A 222 -0.86 0.52 3.83
C ALA A 222 0.20 1.61 3.63
N SER A 223 1.47 1.31 3.91
CA SER A 223 2.58 2.25 3.67
C SER A 223 3.77 1.49 3.09
N VAL A 224 4.50 2.13 2.18
CA VAL A 224 5.72 1.56 1.60
C VAL A 224 6.83 1.31 2.62
N ALA A 225 6.74 1.90 3.82
CA ALA A 225 7.64 1.60 4.94
C ALA A 225 7.45 0.21 5.55
N TYR A 226 6.30 -0.43 5.32
CA TYR A 226 5.92 -1.72 5.88
C TYR A 226 5.61 -2.72 4.75
N PRO A 227 6.62 -3.13 3.96
CA PRO A 227 6.40 -3.93 2.75
C PRO A 227 5.79 -5.31 3.03
N ARG A 228 6.03 -5.88 4.22
CA ARG A 228 5.38 -7.15 4.62
C ARG A 228 3.88 -6.98 4.83
N ASP A 229 3.48 -5.91 5.51
CA ASP A 229 2.08 -5.54 5.72
C ASP A 229 1.37 -5.25 4.39
N LEU A 230 1.97 -4.40 3.54
CA LEU A 230 1.42 -4.10 2.22
C LEU A 230 1.19 -5.38 1.39
N ARG A 231 2.20 -6.26 1.31
CA ARG A 231 2.08 -7.52 0.56
C ARG A 231 1.01 -8.46 1.15
N ARG A 232 0.85 -8.53 2.48
CA ARG A 232 -0.24 -9.29 3.13
C ARG A 232 -1.60 -8.76 2.71
N LYS A 233 -1.79 -7.44 2.81
CA LYS A 233 -3.05 -6.76 2.48
C LYS A 233 -3.42 -6.90 1.01
N VAL A 234 -2.43 -6.89 0.11
CA VAL A 234 -2.66 -7.18 -1.32
C VAL A 234 -3.12 -8.62 -1.51
N ARG A 235 -2.44 -9.62 -0.95
CA ARG A 235 -2.88 -11.02 -1.08
C ARG A 235 -4.29 -11.22 -0.54
N ARG A 236 -4.59 -10.66 0.63
CA ARG A 236 -5.94 -10.67 1.20
C ARG A 236 -6.97 -10.07 0.24
N ALA A 237 -6.69 -8.90 -0.34
CA ALA A 237 -7.58 -8.26 -1.30
C ALA A 237 -7.81 -9.09 -2.58
N MET A 238 -6.78 -9.81 -3.02
CA MET A 238 -6.86 -10.69 -4.19
C MET A 238 -7.65 -11.97 -3.91
N GLU A 239 -7.61 -12.50 -2.69
CA GLU A 239 -8.36 -13.68 -2.25
C GLU A 239 -9.86 -13.41 -2.05
N VAL A 240 -10.24 -12.17 -1.76
CA VAL A 240 -11.62 -11.78 -1.51
C VAL A 240 -12.41 -11.70 -2.83
N GLU A 241 -13.61 -12.29 -2.85
CA GLU A 241 -14.58 -12.11 -3.94
C GLU A 241 -15.38 -10.82 -3.73
N GLY A 242 -15.37 -9.94 -4.72
CA GLY A 242 -16.02 -8.63 -4.70
C GLY A 242 -15.03 -7.47 -4.73
N PRO A 243 -15.50 -6.23 -4.57
CA PRO A 243 -14.66 -5.05 -4.66
C PRO A 243 -13.74 -4.97 -3.44
N THR A 244 -12.49 -4.61 -3.68
CA THR A 244 -11.53 -4.34 -2.61
C THR A 244 -10.77 -3.05 -2.87
N PHE A 245 -10.31 -2.41 -1.80
CA PHE A 245 -9.64 -1.12 -1.89
C PHE A 245 -8.37 -1.06 -1.04
N LEU A 246 -7.30 -0.49 -1.59
CA LEU A 246 -6.06 -0.20 -0.86
C LEU A 246 -5.65 1.27 -1.04
N GLN A 247 -5.44 1.98 0.07
CA GLN A 247 -4.79 3.29 0.08
C GLN A 247 -3.35 3.13 0.56
N VAL A 248 -2.38 3.28 -0.34
CA VAL A 248 -0.96 3.09 -0.05
C VAL A 248 -0.28 4.44 0.08
N HIS A 249 0.23 4.77 1.27
CA HIS A 249 1.02 5.98 1.50
C HIS A 249 2.38 5.88 0.82
N CYS A 250 2.63 6.80 -0.11
CA CYS A 250 3.77 6.78 -1.02
C CYS A 250 4.46 8.15 -1.04
N PRO A 251 5.46 8.41 -0.18
CA PRO A 251 6.16 9.69 -0.18
C PRO A 251 6.77 10.05 -1.54
N CYS A 252 6.55 11.30 -1.93
CA CYS A 252 7.13 11.87 -3.14
C CYS A 252 8.34 12.75 -2.76
N PRO A 253 9.59 12.33 -3.02
CA PRO A 253 10.76 13.12 -2.67
C PRO A 253 10.75 14.50 -3.34
N LEU A 254 10.39 14.56 -4.62
CA LEU A 254 10.28 15.81 -5.36
C LEU A 254 9.17 16.70 -4.79
N GLY A 255 7.97 16.15 -4.62
CA GLY A 255 6.79 16.92 -4.27
C GLY A 255 6.74 17.37 -2.81
N TRP A 256 7.24 16.54 -1.90
CA TRP A 256 7.28 16.88 -0.47
C TRP A 256 8.57 17.62 -0.11
N GLY A 257 9.57 17.56 -1.01
CA GLY A 257 10.86 18.20 -0.88
C GLY A 257 11.66 17.62 0.27
N HIS A 258 11.91 16.32 0.20
CA HIS A 258 12.83 15.59 1.07
C HIS A 258 13.86 14.86 0.21
N ASP A 259 15.00 14.48 0.78
CA ASP A 259 16.02 13.74 0.04
C ASP A 259 15.52 12.35 -0.41
N SER A 260 15.93 11.91 -1.58
CA SER A 260 15.50 10.64 -2.17
C SER A 260 15.83 9.40 -1.32
N HIS A 261 16.89 9.46 -0.50
CA HIS A 261 17.32 8.32 0.30
C HIS A 261 16.52 8.15 1.61
N VAL A 262 15.76 9.17 2.02
CA VAL A 262 14.94 9.15 3.25
C VAL A 262 13.45 8.86 2.99
N THR A 263 13.04 8.53 1.77
CA THR A 263 11.64 8.23 1.42
C THR A 263 10.99 7.23 2.39
N ILE A 264 11.70 6.17 2.77
CA ILE A 264 11.18 5.14 3.70
C ILE A 264 11.08 5.67 5.13
N GLU A 265 12.03 6.47 5.57
CA GLU A 265 11.99 7.13 6.88
C GLU A 265 10.80 8.08 6.98
N VAL A 266 10.55 8.89 5.95
CA VAL A 266 9.38 9.78 5.87
C VAL A 266 8.07 8.97 5.87
N ALA A 267 8.00 7.86 5.12
CA ALA A 267 6.85 6.95 5.11
C ALA A 267 6.59 6.33 6.49
N ARG A 268 7.65 6.01 7.24
CA ARG A 268 7.56 5.41 8.58
C ARG A 268 7.11 6.42 9.61
N LEU A 269 7.69 7.62 9.59
CA LEU A 269 7.31 8.71 10.51
C LEU A 269 5.85 9.13 10.33
N ALA A 270 5.30 9.08 9.11
CA ALA A 270 3.87 9.31 8.89
C ALA A 270 2.99 8.33 9.70
N VAL A 271 3.38 7.06 9.77
CA VAL A 271 2.69 6.03 10.55
C VAL A 271 2.97 6.20 12.05
N GLN A 272 4.23 6.32 12.44
CA GLN A 272 4.66 6.43 13.85
C GLN A 272 4.10 7.66 14.56
N THR A 273 3.81 8.73 13.82
CA THR A 273 3.17 9.92 14.39
C THR A 273 1.66 9.79 14.51
N GLY A 274 1.03 8.75 13.95
CA GLY A 274 -0.43 8.59 13.93
C GLY A 274 -1.15 9.40 12.84
N LEU A 275 -0.43 10.16 12.02
CA LEU A 275 -1.01 10.92 10.91
C LEU A 275 -1.54 10.01 9.79
N PHE A 276 -0.91 8.86 9.57
CA PHE A 276 -1.36 7.84 8.62
C PHE A 276 -1.53 6.46 9.31
N PRO A 277 -2.69 6.19 9.91
CA PRO A 277 -2.99 4.88 10.51
C PRO A 277 -2.96 3.75 9.49
N LEU A 278 -2.46 2.58 9.88
CA LEU A 278 -2.52 1.36 9.07
C LEU A 278 -3.64 0.46 9.59
N VAL A 279 -4.78 0.50 8.90
CA VAL A 279 -6.03 -0.15 9.35
C VAL A 279 -6.65 -0.95 8.21
N GLU A 280 -7.38 -2.00 8.58
CA GLU A 280 -8.18 -2.85 7.70
C GLU A 280 -9.64 -2.75 8.13
N PHE A 281 -10.52 -2.59 7.15
CA PHE A 281 -11.96 -2.60 7.31
C PHE A 281 -12.55 -3.80 6.59
N GLU A 282 -13.52 -4.45 7.22
CA GLU A 282 -14.38 -5.46 6.59
C GLU A 282 -15.83 -5.04 6.79
N ARG A 283 -16.58 -4.88 5.69
CA ARG A 283 -18.01 -4.51 5.71
C ARG A 283 -18.33 -3.21 6.47
N GLY A 284 -17.39 -2.27 6.47
CA GLY A 284 -17.55 -0.94 7.10
C GLY A 284 -17.03 -0.85 8.53
N GLU A 285 -16.71 -1.99 9.15
CA GLU A 285 -16.19 -2.04 10.52
C GLU A 285 -14.67 -2.21 10.53
N VAL A 286 -14.00 -1.66 11.54
CA VAL A 286 -12.56 -1.87 11.74
C VAL A 286 -12.31 -3.33 12.09
N ALA A 287 -11.58 -4.04 11.23
CA ALA A 287 -11.27 -5.46 11.39
C ALA A 287 -9.90 -5.67 12.05
N SER A 288 -8.91 -4.84 11.71
CA SER A 288 -7.55 -4.95 12.22
C SER A 288 -6.84 -3.60 12.14
N VAL A 289 -5.92 -3.35 13.07
CA VAL A 289 -5.07 -2.17 13.11
C VAL A 289 -3.64 -2.59 13.41
N MET A 290 -2.66 -1.95 12.78
CA MET A 290 -1.26 -2.09 13.21
C MET A 290 -1.02 -1.13 14.38
N PRO A 291 -0.69 -1.63 15.58
CA PRO A 291 -0.43 -0.76 16.72
C PRO A 291 0.87 0.02 16.55
N LEU A 292 0.92 1.22 17.13
CA LEU A 292 2.11 2.03 17.25
C LEU A 292 2.90 1.61 18.48
N ARG A 293 4.11 1.11 18.28
CA ARG A 293 5.02 0.72 19.37
C ARG A 293 5.59 1.94 20.10
N ASN A 294 6.01 2.94 19.35
CA ASN A 294 6.62 4.16 19.89
C ASN A 294 6.07 5.39 19.16
N PRO A 295 4.92 5.93 19.59
CA PRO A 295 4.35 7.12 18.98
C PRO A 295 5.34 8.30 19.00
N LYS A 296 5.53 8.92 17.84
CA LYS A 296 6.42 10.07 17.67
C LYS A 296 5.62 11.38 17.64
N PRO A 297 6.19 12.50 18.11
CA PRO A 297 5.56 13.79 17.90
C PRO A 297 5.55 14.14 16.40
N VAL A 298 4.45 14.74 15.91
CA VAL A 298 4.29 15.05 14.47
C VAL A 298 5.44 15.91 13.92
N THR A 299 6.07 16.71 14.78
CA THR A 299 7.20 17.55 14.39
C THR A 299 8.40 16.77 13.84
N GLU A 300 8.62 15.52 14.23
CA GLU A 300 9.69 14.67 13.65
C GLU A 300 9.40 14.39 12.17
N TYR A 301 8.15 14.06 11.83
CA TYR A 301 7.72 13.88 10.45
C TYR A 301 7.77 15.19 9.64
N LEU A 302 7.24 16.29 10.19
CA LEU A 302 7.11 17.56 9.47
C LEU A 302 8.46 18.20 9.11
N LYS A 303 9.50 18.03 9.96
CA LYS A 303 10.83 18.64 9.75
C LYS A 303 11.57 18.14 8.52
N LEU A 304 11.29 16.92 8.07
CA LEU A 304 11.99 16.31 6.93
C LEU A 304 11.50 16.83 5.58
N GLN A 305 10.44 17.63 5.54
CA GLN A 305 9.70 17.92 4.31
C GLN A 305 9.59 19.43 4.07
N ASN A 306 10.09 19.90 2.92
CA ASN A 306 9.98 21.32 2.56
C ASN A 306 8.53 21.82 2.47
N ARG A 307 7.56 20.96 2.14
CA ARG A 307 6.14 21.34 2.09
C ARG A 307 5.53 21.81 3.43
N PHE A 308 6.24 21.60 4.54
CA PHE A 308 5.85 22.07 5.88
C PHE A 308 6.86 23.05 6.49
N ARG A 309 7.87 23.50 5.74
CA ARG A 309 8.96 24.35 6.28
C ARG A 309 8.45 25.64 6.92
N HIS A 310 7.41 26.25 6.37
CA HIS A 310 6.78 27.47 6.91
C HIS A 310 6.19 27.28 8.31
N LEU A 311 5.84 26.03 8.66
CA LEU A 311 5.36 25.67 9.98
C LEU A 311 6.44 25.70 11.05
N PHE A 312 7.71 25.98 10.74
CA PHE A 312 8.78 26.15 11.72
C PHE A 312 9.29 27.60 11.82
N SER A 313 8.52 28.54 11.26
CA SER A 313 8.80 29.98 11.40
C SER A 313 8.41 30.51 12.78
N THR A 314 8.76 31.78 13.04
CA THR A 314 8.39 32.52 14.26
C THR A 314 6.96 33.07 14.22
N ASP A 315 6.22 32.89 13.11
CA ASP A 315 4.81 33.29 13.01
C ASP A 315 3.96 32.51 14.03
N PRO A 316 3.16 33.17 14.88
CA PRO A 316 2.31 32.49 15.87
C PRO A 316 1.41 31.42 15.26
N ARG A 317 0.89 31.64 14.04
CA ARG A 317 0.04 30.68 13.34
C ARG A 317 0.79 29.38 13.05
N ALA A 318 2.10 29.45 12.81
CA ALA A 318 2.91 28.25 12.56
C ALA A 318 2.91 27.31 13.78
N ARG A 319 2.84 27.85 15.00
CA ARG A 319 2.70 27.05 16.21
C ARG A 319 1.32 26.43 16.32
N GLU A 320 0.26 27.20 16.08
CA GLU A 320 -1.13 26.73 16.10
C GLU A 320 -1.34 25.57 15.12
N GLU A 321 -0.78 25.68 13.91
CA GLU A 321 -0.85 24.62 12.89
C GLU A 321 -0.12 23.34 13.33
N ARG A 322 1.05 23.44 13.99
CA ARG A 322 1.75 22.26 14.54
C ARG A 322 0.94 21.59 15.65
N GLU A 323 0.34 22.37 16.54
CA GLU A 323 -0.52 21.88 17.61
C GLU A 323 -1.79 21.22 17.05
N HIS A 324 -2.39 21.81 16.01
CA HIS A 324 -3.53 21.22 15.31
C HIS A 324 -3.18 19.88 14.64
N LEU A 325 -2.04 19.81 13.95
CA LEU A 325 -1.56 18.56 13.34
C LEU A 325 -1.28 17.48 14.39
N GLN A 326 -0.74 17.85 15.56
CA GLN A 326 -0.56 16.92 16.67
C GLN A 326 -1.90 16.41 17.20
N ALA A 327 -2.89 17.30 17.35
CA ALA A 327 -4.24 16.91 17.78
C ALA A 327 -4.92 15.96 16.78
N LEU A 328 -4.70 16.12 15.47
CA LEU A 328 -5.19 15.18 14.46
C LEU A 328 -4.53 13.79 14.58
N ALA A 329 -3.22 13.77 14.83
CA ALA A 329 -2.49 12.53 15.11
C ALA A 329 -3.04 11.82 16.37
N ASP A 330 -3.22 12.58 17.46
CA ASP A 330 -3.76 12.06 18.72
C ASP A 330 -5.20 11.54 18.54
N HIS A 331 -6.02 12.28 17.79
CA HIS A 331 -7.38 11.86 17.43
C HIS A 331 -7.39 10.55 16.64
N ASN A 332 -6.50 10.39 15.66
CA ASN A 332 -6.39 9.13 14.91
C ASN A 332 -5.95 7.97 15.80
N ILE A 333 -5.02 8.21 16.72
CA ILE A 333 -4.56 7.21 17.70
C ILE A 333 -5.72 6.75 18.58
N GLU A 334 -6.57 7.68 19.03
CA GLU A 334 -7.76 7.38 19.83
C GLU A 334 -8.83 6.66 18.98
N LYS A 335 -9.22 7.24 17.84
CA LYS A 335 -10.25 6.73 16.93
C LYS A 335 -10.02 5.26 16.55
N PHE A 336 -8.77 4.89 16.28
CA PHE A 336 -8.41 3.54 15.85
C PHE A 336 -7.76 2.70 16.94
N SER A 337 -7.71 3.18 18.19
CA SER A 337 -7.08 2.48 19.32
C SER A 337 -5.66 2.00 18.99
N LEU A 338 -4.84 2.87 18.39
CA LEU A 338 -3.53 2.49 17.83
C LEU A 338 -2.46 2.25 18.91
N ARG A 339 -2.75 2.43 20.19
CA ARG A 339 -1.77 2.18 21.26
C ARG A 339 -1.72 0.68 21.53
N GLY A 340 -0.60 0.02 21.22
CA GLY A 340 -0.39 -1.39 21.52
C GLY A 340 0.64 -1.61 22.62
N GLU A 341 0.44 -2.67 23.39
CA GLU A 341 1.43 -3.23 24.32
C GLU A 341 2.12 -4.43 23.66
N GLY A 342 3.16 -4.19 22.84
CA GLY A 342 3.98 -5.28 22.28
C GLY A 342 4.50 -5.05 20.87
N MET A 343 5.23 -6.05 20.36
CA MET A 343 5.74 -6.08 18.99
C MET A 343 4.71 -6.74 18.05
N ASP A 344 4.31 -6.06 16.99
CA ASP A 344 3.50 -6.65 15.91
C ASP A 344 4.42 -7.44 14.94
N PRO A 345 4.09 -8.69 14.55
CA PRO A 345 4.95 -9.50 13.68
C PRO A 345 5.13 -8.95 12.26
N LEU A 346 4.27 -8.01 11.84
CA LEU A 346 4.28 -7.33 10.56
C LEU A 346 4.90 -5.93 10.66
N ASP A 347 5.15 -5.46 11.88
CA ASP A 347 5.97 -4.29 12.14
C ASP A 347 7.43 -4.59 11.77
N SER A 348 7.89 -3.89 10.72
CA SER A 348 9.27 -3.95 10.24
C SER A 348 10.07 -2.70 10.62
N GLU A 349 9.64 -1.96 11.65
CA GLU A 349 10.40 -0.85 12.23
C GLU A 349 11.84 -1.27 12.54
N GLY A 350 12.81 -0.50 12.05
CA GLY A 350 14.25 -0.78 12.22
C GLY A 350 14.86 -1.79 11.25
N ALA A 351 14.07 -2.47 10.40
CA ALA A 351 14.63 -3.41 9.41
C ALA A 351 15.47 -2.72 8.31
N ASP A 352 15.28 -1.41 8.12
CA ASP A 352 15.93 -0.57 7.13
C ASP A 352 17.01 0.37 7.73
N THR A 353 17.20 0.37 9.05
CA THR A 353 18.32 1.09 9.69
C THR A 353 19.67 0.42 9.44
N VAL A 354 19.69 -0.70 8.71
CA VAL A 354 20.90 -1.30 8.16
C VAL A 354 21.42 -0.40 7.03
N ARG A 355 22.15 0.66 7.41
CA ARG A 355 22.92 1.47 6.47
C ARG A 355 23.96 0.58 5.79
N ARG A 356 24.32 0.88 4.53
CA ARG A 356 25.54 0.31 3.91
C ARG A 356 26.72 0.63 4.84
N GLY A 357 27.22 -0.37 5.58
CA GLY A 357 28.22 -0.20 6.64
C GLY A 357 27.93 -0.98 7.94
N GLY A 358 26.73 -1.55 8.11
CA GLY A 358 26.39 -2.35 9.30
C GLY A 358 25.72 -1.54 10.42
N LEU A 359 25.29 -2.26 11.47
CA LEU A 359 24.70 -1.66 12.68
C LEU A 359 25.75 -0.77 13.35
N VAL A 360 25.43 0.50 13.54
CA VAL A 360 26.24 1.37 14.40
C VAL A 360 25.97 0.93 15.84
N ALA A 361 27.03 0.45 16.51
CA ALA A 361 27.01 0.05 17.92
C ALA A 361 26.75 1.23 18.86
#